data_AF-A0A830FCM5-F1
#
_entry.id   AF-A0A830FCM5-F1
#
_cell.length_a   1.000
_cell.length_b   1.000
_cell.length_c   1.000
_cell.angle_alpha   90.00
_cell.angle_beta   90.00
_cell.angle_gamma   90.00
#
_symmetry.space_group_name_H-M   'P 1'
#
loop_
_entity.id
_entity.type
_entity.pdbx_description
1 polymer ?
#
loop_
_entity_poly.entity_id
_entity_poly.type
_entity_poly.pdbx_seq_one_letter_code
_entity_poly.pdbx_strand_id
1 'polypeptide(L)'
;MSNDITIALKLLQMISLAIPPVAVLVKMLRKAENISWQTRQFSFALAGGSIVMFLCGEAAVLVFFYQQVELSPIIQIAMVFIMLALVPFALFMFVLYREQQLNFA
;
A
#
# COMPACT_ATOMS: atom_id res chain seq x y z
N MET A 1 -24.40 13.16 -7.82
CA MET A 1 -23.04 12.66 -7.54
C MET A 1 -22.48 12.14 -8.87
N SER A 2 -21.35 12.64 -9.34
CA SER A 2 -20.83 12.19 -10.65
C SER A 2 -20.46 10.70 -10.59
N ASN A 3 -20.53 10.01 -11.73
CA ASN A 3 -20.15 8.60 -11.80
C ASN A 3 -18.70 8.39 -11.34
N ASP A 4 -17.81 9.32 -11.69
CA ASP A 4 -16.38 9.26 -11.39
C ASP A 4 -16.10 9.29 -9.89
N ILE A 5 -16.82 10.11 -9.13
CA ILE A 5 -16.71 10.15 -7.65
C ILE A 5 -17.12 8.81 -7.04
N THR A 6 -18.19 8.19 -7.56
CA THR A 6 -18.66 6.89 -7.07
C THR A 6 -17.64 5.78 -7.37
N ILE A 7 -17.04 5.82 -8.57
CA ILE A 7 -15.98 4.89 -8.97
C ILE A 7 -14.74 5.10 -8.09
N ALA A 8 -14.33 6.35 -7.86
CA ALA A 8 -13.19 6.71 -7.01
C ALA A 8 -13.35 6.18 -5.58
N LEU A 9 -14.55 6.32 -4.97
CA LEU A 9 -14.83 5.75 -3.64
C LEU A 9 -14.74 4.23 -3.63
N LYS A 10 -15.27 3.56 -4.66
CA LYS A 10 -15.18 2.10 -4.78
C LYS A 10 -13.73 1.63 -4.95
N LEU A 11 -12.92 2.37 -5.72
CA LEU A 11 -11.49 2.10 -5.86
C LEU A 11 -10.77 2.22 -4.52
N LEU A 12 -11.05 3.27 -3.75
CA LEU A 12 -10.44 3.50 -2.44
C LEU A 12 -10.82 2.38 -1.44
N GLN A 13 -12.08 1.95 -1.43
CA GLN A 13 -12.52 0.79 -0.64
C GLN A 13 -11.81 -0.50 -1.07
N MET A 14 -11.66 -0.74 -2.37
CA MET A 14 -11.01 -1.94 -2.89
C MET A 14 -9.52 -1.98 -2.52
N ILE A 15 -8.83 -0.83 -2.58
CA ILE A 15 -7.45 -0.69 -2.13
C ILE A 15 -7.33 -0.98 -0.62
N SER A 16 -8.23 -0.40 0.19
CA SER A 16 -8.25 -0.61 1.64
C SER A 16 -8.45 -2.09 2.01
N LEU A 17 -9.28 -2.82 1.25
CA LEU A 17 -9.51 -4.26 1.41
C LEU A 17 -8.31 -5.13 0.98
N ALA A 18 -7.45 -4.63 0.10
CA ALA A 18 -6.30 -5.38 -0.41
C ALA A 18 -5.09 -5.34 0.53
N ILE A 19 -4.94 -4.30 1.36
CA ILE A 19 -3.79 -4.15 2.26
C ILE A 19 -3.68 -5.28 3.30
N PRO A 20 -4.74 -5.67 4.04
CA PRO A 20 -4.63 -6.73 5.05
C PRO A 20 -4.23 -8.10 4.48
N PRO A 21 -4.82 -8.59 3.37
CA PRO A 21 -4.36 -9.82 2.71
C PRO A 21 -2.89 -9.79 2.30
N VAL A 22 -2.39 -8.66 1.77
CA VAL A 22 -0.98 -8.58 1.38
C VAL A 22 -0.04 -8.62 2.59
N ALA A 23 -0.41 -7.96 3.69
CA ALA A 23 0.34 -8.08 4.94
C ALA A 23 0.37 -9.53 5.47
N VAL A 24 -0.74 -10.27 5.32
CA VAL A 24 -0.80 -11.69 5.64
C VAL A 24 0.09 -12.52 4.72
N LEU A 25 0.11 -12.25 3.41
CA LEU A 25 1.00 -12.94 2.46
C LEU A 25 2.48 -12.74 2.83
N VAL A 26 2.89 -11.53 3.20
CA VAL A 26 4.24 -11.24 3.70
C VAL A 26 4.56 -12.08 4.95
N LYS A 27 3.61 -12.18 5.89
CA LYS A 27 3.75 -12.99 7.11
C LYS A 27 3.85 -14.49 6.80
N MET A 28 3.07 -14.99 5.83
CA MET A 28 3.09 -16.38 5.39
C MET A 28 4.41 -16.71 4.67
N LEU A 29 4.88 -15.85 3.77
CA LEU A 29 6.17 -15.99 3.08
C LEU A 29 7.34 -16.01 4.08
N ARG A 30 7.26 -15.23 5.18
CA ARG A 30 8.25 -15.24 6.27
C ARG A 30 8.29 -16.57 7.05
N LYS A 31 7.22 -17.36 7.02
CA LYS A 31 7.13 -18.68 7.69
C LYS A 31 7.28 -19.87 6.74
N ALA A 32 7.33 -19.65 5.43
CA ALA A 32 7.49 -20.73 4.46
C ALA A 32 8.93 -21.26 4.48
N GLU A 33 9.12 -22.46 5.01
CA GLU A 33 10.42 -23.16 5.08
C GLU A 33 10.76 -23.94 3.80
N ASN A 34 9.76 -24.16 2.93
CA ASN A 34 9.86 -25.10 1.80
C ASN A 34 10.04 -24.41 0.42
N ILE A 35 10.47 -23.15 0.40
CA ILE A 35 10.61 -22.34 -0.82
C ILE A 35 12.08 -21.98 -1.00
N SER A 36 12.60 -22.14 -2.22
CA SER A 36 13.97 -21.73 -2.55
C SER A 36 14.16 -20.22 -2.32
N TRP A 37 15.37 -19.83 -1.93
CA TRP A 37 15.68 -18.43 -1.59
C TRP A 37 15.35 -17.45 -2.73
N GLN A 38 15.63 -17.82 -3.97
CA GLN A 38 15.31 -17.03 -5.17
C GLN A 38 13.81 -16.77 -5.32
N THR A 39 12.98 -17.81 -5.17
CA THR A 39 11.51 -17.69 -5.28
C THR A 39 10.94 -16.88 -4.11
N ARG A 40 11.56 -16.97 -2.92
CA ARG A 40 11.16 -16.20 -1.74
C ARG A 40 11.45 -14.71 -1.91
N GLN A 41 12.63 -14.34 -2.40
CA GLN A 41 12.98 -12.95 -2.71
C GLN A 41 12.02 -12.35 -3.74
N PHE A 42 11.73 -13.08 -4.82
CA PHE A 42 10.79 -12.62 -5.84
C PHE A 42 9.38 -12.44 -5.28
N SER A 43 8.93 -13.36 -4.42
CA SER A 43 7.60 -13.28 -3.79
C SER A 43 7.50 -12.11 -2.80
N PHE A 44 8.57 -11.82 -2.05
CA PHE A 44 8.65 -10.62 -1.21
C PHE A 44 8.68 -9.33 -2.03
N ALA A 45 9.42 -9.32 -3.14
CA ALA A 45 9.45 -8.18 -4.06
C ALA A 45 8.08 -7.94 -4.71
N LEU A 46 7.37 -9.00 -5.11
CA LEU A 46 6.00 -8.91 -5.63
C LEU A 46 5.02 -8.41 -4.57
N ALA A 47 5.08 -8.94 -3.35
CA ALA A 47 4.22 -8.49 -2.25
C ALA A 47 4.50 -7.01 -1.91
N GLY A 48 5.76 -6.63 -1.74
CA GLY A 48 6.15 -5.23 -1.51
C GLY A 48 5.76 -4.31 -2.66
N GLY A 49 6.00 -4.74 -3.91
CA GLY A 49 5.62 -4.00 -5.11
C GLY A 49 4.11 -3.81 -5.22
N SER A 50 3.32 -4.82 -4.85
CA SER A 50 1.85 -4.69 -4.82
C SER A 50 1.39 -3.66 -3.79
N ILE A 51 2.00 -3.63 -2.60
CA ILE A 51 1.72 -2.60 -1.60
C ILE A 51 2.05 -1.22 -2.16
N VAL A 52 3.23 -1.03 -2.75
CA VAL A 52 3.62 0.27 -3.34
C VAL A 52 2.63 0.71 -4.40
N MET A 53 2.21 -0.20 -5.30
CA MET A 53 1.21 0.09 -6.32
C MET A 53 -0.14 0.48 -5.71
N PHE A 54 -0.59 -0.19 -4.65
CA PHE A 54 -1.81 0.15 -3.94
C PHE A 54 -1.74 1.55 -3.31
N LEU A 55 -0.62 1.89 -2.68
CA LEU A 55 -0.42 3.21 -2.09
C LEU A 55 -0.36 4.32 -3.16
N CYS A 56 0.30 4.07 -4.30
CA CYS A 56 0.28 5.01 -5.42
C CYS A 56 -1.14 5.22 -5.97
N GLY A 57 -1.94 4.14 -6.05
CA GLY A 57 -3.34 4.22 -6.43
C GLY A 57 -4.16 5.04 -5.44
N GLU A 58 -3.97 4.83 -4.14
CA GLU A 58 -4.63 5.61 -3.09
C GLU A 58 -4.28 7.09 -3.19
N ALA A 59 -2.98 7.40 -3.34
CA ALA A 59 -2.50 8.76 -3.52
C ALA A 59 -3.13 9.44 -4.75
N ALA A 60 -3.23 8.74 -5.89
CA ALA A 60 -3.84 9.26 -7.10
C ALA A 60 -5.33 9.57 -6.91
N VAL A 61 -6.06 8.69 -6.23
CA VAL A 61 -7.49 8.91 -5.92
C VAL A 61 -7.66 10.10 -4.97
N LEU A 62 -6.81 10.23 -3.95
CA LEU A 62 -6.82 11.39 -3.06
C LEU A 62 -6.54 12.70 -3.82
N VAL A 63 -5.57 12.71 -4.74
CA VAL A 63 -5.31 13.88 -5.59
C VAL A 63 -6.52 14.22 -6.46
N PHE A 64 -7.19 13.21 -7.04
CA PHE A 64 -8.44 13.42 -7.79
C PHE A 64 -9.51 14.11 -6.93
N PHE A 65 -9.72 13.62 -5.70
CA PHE A 65 -10.67 14.22 -4.77
C PHE A 65 -10.33 15.66 -4.42
N TYR A 66 -9.04 15.96 -4.22
CA TYR A 66 -8.58 17.31 -3.94
C TYR A 66 -8.82 18.29 -5.10
N GLN A 67 -8.73 17.82 -6.34
CA GLN A 67 -8.90 18.65 -7.54
C GLN A 67 -10.36 18.82 -7.99
N GLN A 68 -11.18 17.78 -7.82
CA GLN A 68 -12.50 17.69 -8.46
C GLN A 68 -13.68 17.85 -7.50
N VAL A 69 -13.43 17.81 -6.19
CA VAL A 69 -14.50 17.86 -5.19
C VAL A 69 -14.25 19.04 -4.25
N GLU A 70 -15.29 19.84 -4.01
CA GLU A 70 -15.27 20.88 -2.98
C GLU A 70 -15.29 20.22 -1.59
N LEU A 71 -14.10 19.89 -1.10
CA LEU A 71 -13.92 19.27 0.20
C LEU A 71 -13.78 20.33 1.29
N SER A 72 -14.39 20.07 2.45
CA SER A 72 -14.17 20.86 3.66
C SER A 72 -12.67 20.92 4.01
N PRO A 73 -12.16 22.06 4.51
CA PRO A 73 -10.74 22.20 4.90
C PRO A 73 -10.25 21.10 5.85
N ILE A 74 -11.12 20.61 6.74
CA ILE A 74 -10.78 19.53 7.68
C ILE A 74 -10.46 18.23 6.93
N ILE A 75 -11.23 17.92 5.88
CA ILE A 75 -11.00 16.71 5.06
C ILE A 75 -9.69 16.86 4.27
N GLN A 76 -9.42 18.05 3.73
CA GLN A 76 -8.16 18.31 3.02
C GLN A 76 -6.94 18.10 3.93
N ILE A 77 -6.99 18.60 5.17
CA ILE A 77 -5.94 18.37 6.17
C ILE A 77 -5.78 16.87 6.45
N ALA A 78 -6.89 16.15 6.66
CA ALA A 78 -6.86 14.70 6.89
C ALA A 78 -6.20 13.95 5.71
N MET A 79 -6.48 14.34 4.47
CA MET A 79 -5.87 13.75 3.27
C MET A 79 -4.36 13.99 3.22
N VAL A 80 -3.89 15.18 3.61
CA VAL A 80 -2.45 15.47 3.71
C VAL A 80 -1.80 14.58 4.77
N PHE A 81 -2.42 14.40 5.94
CA PHE A 81 -1.91 13.49 6.97
C PHE A 81 -1.85 12.03 6.50
N ILE A 82 -2.85 11.56 5.75
CA ILE A 82 -2.83 10.22 5.15
C ILE A 82 -1.65 10.08 4.19
N MET A 83 -1.45 11.06 3.30
CA MET A 83 -0.31 11.08 2.37
C MET A 83 1.03 11.10 3.11
N LEU A 84 1.16 11.89 4.19
CA LEU A 84 2.36 11.93 5.01
C LEU A 84 2.62 10.59 5.71
N ALA A 85 1.57 9.86 6.12
CA ALA A 85 1.70 8.54 6.74
C ALA A 85 2.23 7.46 5.79
N LEU A 86 2.16 7.68 4.47
CA LEU A 86 2.76 6.78 3.48
C LEU A 86 4.30 6.75 3.59
N VAL A 87 4.92 7.84 3.99
CA VAL A 87 6.38 7.95 4.12
C VAL A 87 6.95 7.00 5.20
N PRO A 88 6.54 7.08 6.48
CA PRO A 88 7.02 6.15 7.50
C PRO A 88 6.65 4.70 7.18
N PHE A 89 5.51 4.47 6.54
CA PHE A 89 5.12 3.13 6.12
C PHE A 89 6.06 2.56 5.04
N ALA A 90 6.40 3.35 4.01
CA ALA A 90 7.36 2.95 2.98
C ALA A 90 8.75 2.69 3.56
N LEU A 91 9.20 3.54 4.50
CA LEU A 91 10.46 3.33 5.23
C LEU A 91 10.45 2.03 6.03
N PHE A 92 9.34 1.73 6.73
CA PHE A 92 9.19 0.49 7.49
C PHE A 92 9.24 -0.75 6.59
N MET A 93 8.56 -0.71 5.44
CA MET A 93 8.62 -1.78 4.44
C MET A 93 10.04 -2.00 3.91
N PHE A 94 10.79 -0.91 3.68
CA PHE A 94 12.19 -1.00 3.27
C PHE A 94 13.08 -1.66 4.35
N VAL A 95 12.88 -1.31 5.62
CA VAL A 95 13.58 -1.94 6.74
C VAL A 95 13.27 -3.44 6.80
N LEU A 96 12.00 -3.83 6.67
CA LEU A 96 11.59 -5.24 6.65
C LEU A 96 12.24 -6.01 5.50
N TYR A 97 12.36 -5.40 4.32
CA TYR A 97 13.05 -6.00 3.18
C TYR A 97 14.54 -6.22 3.48
N ARG A 98 15.22 -5.22 4.07
CA ARG A 98 16.63 -5.35 4.47
C ARG A 98 16.84 -6.42 5.54
N GLU A 99 15.98 -6.50 6.56
CA GLU A 99 16.09 -7.55 7.59
C GLU A 99 15.87 -8.95 7.02
N GLN A 100 14.92 -9.10 6.09
CA GLN A 100 14.74 -10.36 5.36
C GLN A 100 16.01 -10.75 4.62
N GLN A 101 16.64 -9.80 3.92
CA GLN A 101 17.87 -10.06 3.19
C GLN A 101 19.01 -10.50 4.11
N LEU A 102 19.17 -9.88 5.29
CA LEU A 102 20.25 -10.19 6.23
C LEU A 102 20.07 -11.51 6.98
N ASN A 103 18.84 -11.90 7.30
CA ASN A 103 18.56 -13.14 8.05
C ASN A 103 18.68 -14.42 7.21
N PHE A 104 18.82 -14.28 5.89
CA PHE A 104 18.79 -15.40 4.94
C PHE A 104 19.84 -15.25 3.82
N ALA A 105 20.79 -14.31 3.97
CA ALA A 105 22.00 -14.21 3.15
C ALA A 105 23.12 -15.12 3.69
#